data_AF-A0AAV2A160-F1
#
_entry.id   AF-A0AAV2A160-F1
#
_cell.length_a   1.000
_cell.length_b   1.000
_cell.length_c   1.000
_cell.angle_alpha   90.00
_cell.angle_beta   90.00
_cell.angle_gamma   90.00
#
_symmetry.space_group_name_H-M   'P 1'
#
loop_
_entity.id
_entity.type
_entity.pdbx_description
1 polymer ?
#
loop_
_entity_poly.entity_id
_entity_poly.type
_entity_poly.pdbx_seq_one_letter_code
_entity_poly.pdbx_strand_id
1 'polypeptide(L)'
;MVSPTERMQLQKYDEALEQEKVLDYYLGFTKVFRLLKNCQKPIVGHNILMDLMLLYQNFHQNLPDSYDKFKKELHSIFPIIYDTKHIWININQVRTLKRLNANSGLTTLYELFKNPPGQLKTLYSPCILPSNCKQYVDEDFVHDSGYDAFITGFVFLKICHILAMENSSPSVPMNNAPTFKHLLAAASSFVNKINFPYFSFKYVNLEGADPPPNKTNYLYICPKNPNENLTLDEFNMYFSRYETLEFKFKKLRKAAVVAIINLKLYEKILKDFKDDPDLVVEEYNFLRHSPFVGETLWLTTVASGCLVAAWIWKSR
;
A
#
# COMPACT_ATOMS: atom_id res chain seq x y z
N MET A 1 -6.40 2.44 -68.98
CA MET A 1 -6.66 3.67 -68.20
C MET A 1 -7.58 3.29 -67.07
N VAL A 2 -7.23 3.60 -65.81
CA VAL A 2 -8.07 3.30 -64.64
C VAL A 2 -9.29 4.22 -64.67
N SER A 3 -10.48 3.69 -64.39
CA SER A 3 -11.70 4.52 -64.37
C SER A 3 -11.63 5.59 -63.26
N PRO A 4 -12.30 6.75 -63.42
CA PRO A 4 -12.31 7.78 -62.37
C PRO A 4 -12.79 7.26 -61.01
N THR A 5 -13.73 6.31 -61.02
CA THR A 5 -14.30 5.67 -59.84
C THR A 5 -13.31 4.74 -59.14
N GLU A 6 -12.61 3.89 -59.90
CA GLU A 6 -11.55 3.03 -59.36
C GLU A 6 -10.38 3.87 -58.82
N ARG A 7 -10.02 4.97 -59.50
CA ARG A 7 -8.98 5.89 -59.03
C ARG A 7 -9.33 6.50 -57.67
N MET A 8 -10.58 6.91 -57.49
CA MET A 8 -11.06 7.45 -56.21
C MET A 8 -11.06 6.39 -55.09
N GLN A 9 -11.40 5.13 -55.41
CA GLN A 9 -11.37 4.03 -54.44
C GLN A 9 -9.94 3.68 -54.02
N LEU A 10 -9.01 3.61 -54.97
CA LEU A 10 -7.59 3.37 -54.69
C LEU A 10 -6.99 4.48 -53.83
N GLN A 11 -7.27 5.75 -54.14
CA GLN A 11 -6.81 6.88 -53.33
C GLN A 11 -7.34 6.82 -51.89
N LYS A 12 -8.63 6.52 -51.69
CA LYS A 12 -9.20 6.35 -50.35
C LYS A 12 -8.56 5.19 -49.58
N TYR A 13 -8.24 4.10 -50.28
CA TYR A 13 -7.56 2.96 -49.68
C TYR A 13 -6.13 3.32 -49.25
N ASP A 14 -5.37 4.00 -50.12
CA ASP A 14 -4.02 4.45 -49.82
C ASP A 14 -4.00 5.46 -48.66
N GLU A 15 -4.92 6.42 -48.65
CA GLU A 15 -5.09 7.38 -47.54
C GLU A 15 -5.41 6.68 -46.21
N ALA A 16 -6.33 5.70 -46.21
CA ALA A 16 -6.66 4.94 -45.02
C ALA A 16 -5.48 4.11 -44.51
N LEU A 17 -4.71 3.51 -45.42
CA LEU A 17 -3.51 2.73 -45.09
C LEU A 17 -2.40 3.62 -44.51
N GLU A 18 -2.21 4.83 -45.05
CA GLU A 18 -1.27 5.80 -44.48
C GLU A 18 -1.72 6.27 -43.09
N GLN A 19 -3.01 6.57 -42.91
CA GLN A 19 -3.56 6.94 -41.60
C GLN A 19 -3.37 5.82 -40.57
N GLU A 20 -3.60 4.57 -40.95
CA GLU A 20 -3.39 3.41 -40.07
C GLU A 20 -1.91 3.29 -39.67
N LYS A 21 -0.97 3.41 -40.61
CA LYS A 21 0.47 3.39 -40.31
C LYS A 21 0.89 4.50 -39.36
N VAL A 22 0.39 5.72 -39.57
CA VAL A 22 0.66 6.87 -38.71
C VAL A 22 0.09 6.66 -37.32
N LEU A 23 -1.15 6.17 -37.21
CA LEU A 23 -1.76 5.83 -35.93
C LEU A 23 -0.98 4.73 -35.21
N ASP A 24 -0.58 3.68 -35.93
CA ASP A 24 0.20 2.56 -35.42
C ASP A 24 1.56 3.02 -34.88
N TYR A 25 2.20 3.98 -35.56
CA TYR A 25 3.42 4.64 -35.10
C TYR A 25 3.20 5.42 -33.78
N TYR A 26 2.12 6.22 -33.70
CA TYR A 26 1.84 7.04 -32.51
C TYR A 26 1.36 6.23 -31.29
N LEU A 27 0.70 5.09 -31.50
CA LEU A 27 0.20 4.29 -30.38
C LEU A 27 1.34 3.72 -29.51
N GLY A 28 2.47 3.35 -30.11
CA GLY A 28 3.66 2.87 -29.39
C GLY A 28 3.34 1.82 -28.32
N PHE A 29 3.75 2.07 -27.08
CA PHE A 29 3.55 1.17 -25.93
C PHE A 29 2.07 0.97 -25.54
N THR A 30 1.17 1.88 -25.94
CA THR A 30 -0.27 1.73 -25.70
C THR A 30 -0.82 0.42 -26.27
N LYS A 31 -0.20 -0.12 -27.34
CA LYS A 31 -0.56 -1.45 -27.88
C LYS A 31 -0.35 -2.56 -26.84
N VAL A 32 0.74 -2.51 -26.08
CA VAL A 32 1.03 -3.47 -25.00
C VAL A 32 0.02 -3.31 -23.87
N PHE A 33 -0.28 -2.07 -23.46
CA PHE A 33 -1.31 -1.81 -22.46
C PHE A 33 -2.69 -2.35 -22.88
N ARG A 34 -3.11 -2.10 -24.14
CA ARG A 34 -4.36 -2.63 -24.70
C ARG A 34 -4.35 -4.15 -24.74
N LEU A 35 -3.22 -4.78 -25.07
CA LEU A 35 -3.09 -6.23 -25.04
C LEU A 35 -3.24 -6.78 -23.62
N LEU A 36 -2.59 -6.17 -22.62
CA LEU A 36 -2.70 -6.55 -21.22
C LEU A 36 -4.16 -6.44 -20.74
N LYS A 37 -4.81 -5.31 -21.05
CA LYS A 37 -6.23 -5.10 -20.79
C LYS A 37 -7.07 -6.17 -21.47
N ASN A 38 -6.91 -6.43 -22.77
CA ASN A 38 -7.77 -7.38 -23.48
C ASN A 38 -7.55 -8.83 -23.05
N CYS A 39 -6.34 -9.21 -22.65
CA CYS A 39 -6.02 -10.56 -22.21
C CYS A 39 -6.71 -10.94 -20.89
N GLN A 40 -7.01 -9.96 -20.03
CA GLN A 40 -7.66 -10.16 -18.72
C GLN A 40 -6.96 -11.23 -17.86
N LYS A 41 -5.65 -11.42 -18.05
CA LYS A 41 -4.84 -12.35 -17.26
C LYS A 41 -4.48 -11.72 -15.92
N PRO A 42 -4.23 -12.53 -14.87
CA PRO A 42 -3.77 -12.00 -13.59
C PRO A 42 -2.51 -11.16 -13.75
N ILE A 43 -2.53 -9.97 -13.17
CA ILE A 43 -1.35 -9.10 -13.04
C ILE A 43 -0.72 -9.35 -11.68
N VAL A 44 0.59 -9.54 -11.66
CA VAL A 44 1.35 -9.77 -10.44
C VAL A 44 2.42 -8.69 -10.34
N GLY A 45 2.51 -8.05 -9.17
CA GLY A 45 3.55 -7.07 -8.89
C GLY A 45 4.06 -7.16 -7.46
N HIS A 46 5.03 -6.31 -7.13
CA HIS A 46 5.56 -6.18 -5.77
C HIS A 46 5.45 -4.72 -5.34
N ASN A 47 4.57 -4.41 -4.39
CA ASN A 47 4.26 -3.03 -4.02
C ASN A 47 3.74 -2.21 -5.23
N ILE A 48 2.83 -2.81 -5.99
CA ILE A 48 2.50 -2.45 -7.39
C ILE A 48 1.64 -1.19 -7.55
N LEU A 49 1.21 -0.54 -6.46
CA LEU A 49 0.24 0.57 -6.54
C LEU A 49 0.71 1.69 -7.47
N MET A 50 1.97 2.11 -7.32
CA MET A 50 2.53 3.19 -8.12
C MET A 50 2.66 2.81 -9.60
N ASP A 51 3.04 1.56 -9.89
CA ASP A 51 3.11 1.05 -11.26
C ASP A 51 1.74 1.09 -11.92
N LEU A 52 0.68 0.69 -11.20
CA LEU A 52 -0.70 0.72 -11.70
C LEU A 52 -1.18 2.15 -11.92
N MET A 53 -0.87 3.08 -11.02
CA MET A 53 -1.20 4.50 -11.20
C MET A 53 -0.51 5.10 -12.43
N LEU A 54 0.77 4.79 -12.64
CA LEU A 54 1.52 5.24 -13.82
C LEU A 54 1.00 4.60 -15.12
N LEU A 55 0.70 3.29 -15.11
CA LEU A 55 0.10 2.62 -16.26
C LEU A 55 -1.26 3.22 -16.62
N TYR A 56 -2.07 3.51 -15.61
CA TYR A 56 -3.38 4.14 -15.78
C TYR A 56 -3.22 5.55 -16.38
N GLN A 57 -2.42 6.42 -15.75
CA GLN A 57 -2.21 7.82 -16.16
C GLN A 57 -1.67 7.91 -17.59
N ASN A 58 -0.69 7.07 -17.93
CA ASN A 58 0.06 7.20 -19.18
C ASN A 58 -0.59 6.48 -20.36
N PHE A 59 -1.37 5.41 -20.12
CA PHE A 59 -1.88 4.55 -21.20
C PHE A 59 -3.38 4.31 -21.19
N HIS A 60 -4.10 4.78 -20.17
CA HIS A 60 -5.56 4.71 -20.12
C HIS A 60 -6.23 6.08 -20.21
N GLN A 61 -6.10 6.89 -19.16
CA GLN A 61 -6.62 8.25 -19.05
C GLN A 61 -6.03 8.92 -17.80
N ASN A 62 -6.28 10.23 -17.61
CA ASN A 62 -5.89 10.93 -16.39
C ASN A 62 -6.50 10.27 -15.15
N LEU A 63 -5.71 10.17 -14.07
CA LEU A 63 -6.16 9.70 -12.76
C LEU A 63 -7.40 10.51 -12.34
N PRO A 64 -8.49 9.83 -11.91
CA PRO A 64 -9.70 10.52 -11.52
C PRO A 64 -9.51 11.22 -10.17
N ASP A 65 -10.24 12.33 -9.98
CA ASP A 65 -10.20 13.11 -8.73
C ASP A 65 -10.77 12.35 -7.50
N SER A 66 -11.46 11.25 -7.74
CA SER A 66 -12.04 10.39 -6.70
C SER A 66 -11.29 9.07 -6.61
N TYR A 67 -10.79 8.77 -5.41
CA TYR A 67 -10.15 7.50 -5.08
C TYR A 67 -11.08 6.30 -5.35
N ASP A 68 -12.36 6.39 -4.99
CA ASP A 68 -13.32 5.30 -5.26
C ASP A 68 -13.54 5.07 -6.75
N LYS A 69 -13.52 6.15 -7.54
CA LYS A 69 -13.59 6.05 -9.00
C LYS A 69 -12.35 5.37 -9.57
N PHE A 70 -11.15 5.76 -9.10
CA PHE A 70 -9.89 5.12 -9.48
C PHE A 70 -9.95 3.60 -9.23
N LYS A 71 -10.38 3.16 -8.03
CA LYS A 71 -10.48 1.73 -7.70
C LYS A 71 -11.38 0.96 -8.66
N LYS A 72 -12.59 1.49 -8.91
CA LYS A 72 -13.58 0.85 -9.78
C LYS A 72 -13.09 0.72 -11.22
N GLU A 73 -12.52 1.79 -11.76
CA GLU A 73 -12.02 1.80 -13.13
C GLU A 73 -10.78 0.92 -13.27
N LEU A 74 -9.84 0.97 -12.32
CA LEU A 74 -8.67 0.09 -12.33
C LEU A 74 -9.06 -1.39 -12.26
N HIS A 75 -10.01 -1.74 -11.39
CA HIS A 75 -10.53 -3.10 -11.29
C HIS A 75 -11.24 -3.56 -12.57
N SER A 76 -11.94 -2.64 -13.25
CA SER A 76 -12.54 -2.92 -14.56
C SER A 76 -11.51 -3.16 -15.67
N ILE A 77 -10.33 -2.54 -15.60
CA ILE A 77 -9.25 -2.73 -16.58
C ILE A 77 -8.50 -4.04 -16.28
N PHE A 78 -8.20 -4.28 -15.00
CA PHE A 78 -7.43 -5.41 -14.52
C PHE A 78 -8.21 -6.12 -13.39
N PRO A 79 -8.98 -7.17 -13.72
CA PRO A 79 -9.92 -7.78 -12.76
C PRO A 79 -9.23 -8.61 -11.68
N ILE A 80 -8.00 -9.05 -11.92
CA ILE A 80 -7.25 -9.91 -11.01
C ILE A 80 -5.84 -9.34 -10.87
N ILE A 81 -5.57 -8.74 -9.72
CA ILE A 81 -4.25 -8.22 -9.35
C ILE A 81 -3.76 -8.91 -8.08
N TYR A 82 -2.48 -9.27 -8.04
CA TYR A 82 -1.78 -9.77 -6.86
C TYR A 82 -0.58 -8.90 -6.53
N ASP A 83 -0.49 -8.46 -5.28
CA ASP A 83 0.68 -7.78 -4.76
C ASP A 83 1.47 -8.72 -3.83
N THR A 84 2.61 -9.19 -4.30
CA THR A 84 3.47 -10.14 -3.57
C THR A 84 3.92 -9.60 -2.22
N LYS A 85 4.12 -8.28 -2.08
CA LYS A 85 4.49 -7.67 -0.80
C LYS A 85 3.33 -7.73 0.18
N HIS A 86 2.12 -7.44 -0.28
CA HIS A 86 0.92 -7.55 0.54
C HIS A 86 0.71 -9.00 1.01
N ILE A 87 0.77 -9.95 0.08
CA ILE A 87 0.64 -11.38 0.41
C ILE A 87 1.70 -11.76 1.42
N TRP A 88 2.98 -11.48 1.11
CA TRP A 88 4.08 -11.80 2.00
C TRP A 88 3.83 -11.24 3.38
N ILE A 89 3.47 -9.97 3.57
CA ILE A 89 3.26 -9.39 4.92
C ILE A 89 2.13 -10.09 5.69
N ASN A 90 1.07 -10.53 5.00
CA ASN A 90 -0.16 -11.02 5.64
C ASN A 90 -0.27 -12.55 5.76
N ILE A 91 0.66 -13.33 5.19
CA ILE A 91 0.69 -14.80 5.38
C ILE A 91 1.15 -15.20 6.79
N ASN A 92 0.34 -15.97 7.52
CA ASN A 92 0.63 -16.37 8.91
C ASN A 92 1.66 -17.51 9.01
N GLN A 93 1.81 -18.30 7.94
CA GLN A 93 2.60 -19.52 7.88
C GLN A 93 4.09 -19.27 8.14
N VAL A 94 4.57 -18.14 7.62
CA VAL A 94 5.96 -17.70 7.75
C VAL A 94 6.13 -16.70 8.89
N ARG A 95 5.17 -16.59 9.83
CA ARG A 95 5.23 -15.63 10.94
C ARG A 95 6.51 -15.78 11.76
N THR A 96 6.98 -17.00 11.98
CA THR A 96 8.25 -17.27 12.67
C THR A 96 9.44 -16.78 11.86
N LEU A 97 9.48 -17.03 10.55
CA LEU A 97 10.54 -16.55 9.66
C LEU A 97 10.58 -15.02 9.58
N LYS A 98 9.43 -14.37 9.46
CA LYS A 98 9.30 -12.90 9.46
C LYS A 98 9.77 -12.25 10.76
N ARG A 99 9.63 -12.95 11.90
CA ARG A 99 10.16 -12.45 13.18
C ARG A 99 11.68 -12.44 13.20
N LEU A 100 12.32 -13.31 12.42
CA LEU A 100 13.77 -13.40 12.30
C LEU A 100 14.32 -12.49 11.19
N ASN A 101 13.56 -12.31 10.11
CA ASN A 101 13.89 -11.42 9.01
C ASN A 101 12.68 -10.56 8.64
N ALA A 102 12.67 -9.30 9.08
CA ALA A 102 11.57 -8.37 8.87
C ALA A 102 11.55 -7.75 7.46
N ASN A 103 12.62 -7.94 6.66
CA ASN A 103 12.70 -7.33 5.35
C ASN A 103 11.71 -8.01 4.38
N SER A 104 10.94 -7.19 3.69
CA SER A 104 9.93 -7.59 2.70
C SER A 104 10.25 -7.05 1.30
N GLY A 105 11.47 -6.59 1.07
CA GLY A 105 11.94 -6.16 -0.24
C GLY A 105 12.05 -7.33 -1.21
N LEU A 106 11.78 -7.06 -2.49
CA LEU A 106 11.70 -8.05 -3.55
C LEU A 106 12.95 -8.93 -3.65
N THR A 107 14.14 -8.33 -3.74
CA THR A 107 15.42 -9.06 -3.83
C THR A 107 15.66 -9.96 -2.63
N THR A 108 15.31 -9.49 -1.43
CA THR A 108 15.45 -10.31 -0.21
C THR A 108 14.50 -11.50 -0.21
N LEU A 109 13.26 -11.32 -0.68
CA LEU A 109 12.31 -12.43 -0.83
C LEU A 109 12.76 -13.41 -1.91
N TYR A 110 13.31 -12.91 -3.02
CA TYR A 110 13.85 -13.74 -4.08
C TYR A 110 14.98 -14.62 -3.55
N GLU A 111 15.97 -14.05 -2.87
CA GLU A 111 17.08 -14.81 -2.26
C GLU A 111 16.60 -15.82 -1.21
N LEU A 112 15.62 -15.44 -0.39
CA LEU A 112 15.00 -16.33 0.58
C LEU A 112 14.38 -17.57 -0.09
N PHE A 113 13.74 -17.41 -1.25
CA PHE A 113 13.09 -18.52 -1.96
C PHE A 113 14.01 -19.27 -2.94
N LYS A 114 15.07 -18.62 -3.41
CA LYS A 114 16.17 -19.24 -4.16
C LYS A 114 16.94 -20.21 -3.26
N ASN A 115 17.20 -19.78 -2.02
CA ASN A 115 17.91 -20.55 -0.99
C ASN A 115 17.06 -20.76 0.27
N PRO A 116 16.00 -21.60 0.19
CA PRO A 116 15.02 -21.71 1.27
C PRO A 116 15.63 -22.33 2.55
N PRO A 117 15.45 -21.69 3.72
CA PRO A 117 15.77 -22.32 5.00
C PRO A 117 14.92 -23.57 5.20
N GLY A 118 15.33 -24.47 6.09
CA GLY A 118 14.65 -25.76 6.29
C GLY A 118 13.13 -25.65 6.52
N GLN A 119 12.67 -24.57 7.16
CA GLN A 119 11.26 -24.28 7.42
C GLN A 119 10.43 -23.99 6.15
N LEU A 120 11.06 -23.60 5.04
CA LEU A 120 10.41 -23.36 3.73
C LEU A 120 10.61 -24.51 2.74
N LYS A 121 11.42 -25.52 3.09
CA LYS A 121 11.65 -26.69 2.24
C LYS A 121 10.40 -27.57 2.28
N THR A 122 9.67 -27.60 1.18
CA THR A 122 8.43 -28.33 1.01
C THR A 122 8.53 -29.24 -0.21
N LEU A 123 7.80 -30.36 -0.19
CA LEU A 123 7.74 -31.28 -1.33
C LEU A 123 7.11 -30.56 -2.55
N TYR A 124 7.53 -30.99 -3.75
CA TYR A 124 7.03 -30.46 -5.02
C TYR A 124 7.19 -28.95 -5.20
N SER A 125 8.19 -28.32 -4.56
CA SER A 125 8.48 -26.90 -4.79
C SER A 125 8.74 -26.66 -6.28
N PRO A 126 8.07 -25.68 -6.92
CA PRO A 126 8.18 -25.50 -8.36
C PRO A 126 9.58 -25.05 -8.75
N CYS A 127 10.11 -25.63 -9.82
CA CYS A 127 11.28 -25.09 -10.52
C CYS A 127 10.81 -24.03 -11.50
N ILE A 128 11.34 -22.81 -11.38
CA ILE A 128 10.90 -21.65 -12.16
C ILE A 128 12.11 -21.19 -12.96
N LEU A 129 11.99 -21.23 -14.28
CA LEU A 129 13.04 -20.87 -15.22
C LEU A 129 12.51 -19.84 -16.22
N PRO A 130 13.30 -18.83 -16.58
CA PRO A 130 12.92 -17.90 -17.64
C PRO A 130 12.95 -18.60 -18.99
N SER A 131 11.94 -18.37 -19.82
CA SER A 131 11.80 -19.04 -21.12
C SER A 131 12.84 -18.55 -22.14
N ASN A 132 12.98 -17.22 -22.25
CA ASN A 132 13.79 -16.57 -23.31
C ASN A 132 14.93 -15.70 -22.75
N CYS A 133 15.09 -15.62 -21.43
CA CYS A 133 16.04 -14.73 -20.76
C CYS A 133 16.90 -15.51 -19.77
N LYS A 134 17.70 -16.47 -20.27
CA LYS A 134 18.54 -17.33 -19.41
C LYS A 134 19.52 -16.54 -18.54
N GLN A 135 19.95 -15.36 -19.01
CA GLN A 135 20.81 -14.43 -18.27
C GLN A 135 20.29 -14.12 -16.86
N TYR A 136 18.96 -14.07 -16.67
CA TYR A 136 18.34 -13.77 -15.36
C TYR A 136 18.48 -14.91 -14.33
N VAL A 137 19.02 -16.07 -14.72
CA VAL A 137 19.32 -17.18 -13.79
C VAL A 137 20.72 -17.04 -13.20
N ASP A 138 21.67 -16.63 -14.03
CA ASP A 138 23.11 -16.69 -13.73
C ASP A 138 23.64 -15.38 -13.14
N GLU A 139 23.00 -14.26 -13.46
CA GLU A 139 23.42 -12.92 -13.04
C GLU A 139 22.26 -12.12 -12.43
N ASP A 140 22.58 -11.27 -11.46
CA ASP A 140 21.63 -10.36 -10.82
C ASP A 140 21.63 -9.02 -11.55
N PHE A 141 20.48 -8.64 -12.13
CA PHE A 141 20.30 -7.38 -12.84
C PHE A 141 19.54 -6.40 -11.95
N VAL A 142 20.26 -5.80 -11.01
CA VAL A 142 19.68 -4.84 -10.07
C VAL A 142 19.07 -3.65 -10.84
N HIS A 143 17.80 -3.36 -10.58
CA HIS A 143 17.03 -2.27 -11.18
C HIS A 143 16.66 -2.42 -12.67
N ASP A 144 16.80 -3.61 -13.26
CA ASP A 144 16.19 -3.90 -14.56
C ASP A 144 14.71 -4.28 -14.39
N SER A 145 13.80 -3.53 -15.01
CA SER A 145 12.35 -3.77 -14.90
C SER A 145 11.90 -5.16 -15.38
N GLY A 146 12.61 -5.75 -16.34
CA GLY A 146 12.34 -7.11 -16.84
C GLY A 146 12.77 -8.17 -15.82
N TYR A 147 13.94 -8.01 -15.22
CA TYR A 147 14.43 -8.86 -14.13
C TYR A 147 13.53 -8.76 -12.90
N ASP A 148 13.15 -7.53 -12.48
CA ASP A 148 12.25 -7.30 -11.35
C ASP A 148 10.88 -7.96 -11.56
N ALA A 149 10.33 -7.90 -12.78
CA ALA A 149 9.10 -8.60 -13.14
C ALA A 149 9.26 -10.13 -13.08
N PHE A 150 10.40 -10.66 -13.55
CA PHE A 150 10.70 -12.09 -13.47
C PHE A 150 10.78 -12.59 -12.02
N ILE A 151 11.60 -11.95 -11.18
CA ILE A 151 11.75 -12.36 -9.77
C ILE A 151 10.46 -12.14 -8.98
N THR A 152 9.64 -11.14 -9.35
CA THR A 152 8.29 -10.97 -8.78
C THR A 152 7.40 -12.17 -9.08
N GLY A 153 7.39 -12.64 -10.33
CA GLY A 153 6.68 -13.87 -10.72
C GLY A 153 7.22 -15.11 -9.99
N PHE A 154 8.54 -15.21 -9.83
CA PHE A 154 9.19 -16.27 -9.06
C PHE A 154 8.69 -16.30 -7.61
N VAL A 155 8.78 -15.16 -6.92
CA VAL A 155 8.34 -15.00 -5.53
C VAL A 155 6.85 -15.33 -5.39
N PHE A 156 6.01 -14.83 -6.30
CA PHE A 156 4.58 -15.11 -6.28
C PHE A 156 4.26 -16.61 -6.33
N LEU A 157 4.87 -17.34 -7.27
CA LEU A 157 4.62 -18.78 -7.42
C LEU A 157 5.10 -19.57 -6.20
N LYS A 158 6.23 -19.19 -5.59
CA LYS A 158 6.74 -19.79 -4.35
C LYS A 158 5.80 -19.54 -3.16
N ILE A 159 5.26 -18.31 -3.04
CA ILE A 159 4.26 -17.99 -2.02
C ILE A 159 2.97 -18.80 -2.24
N CYS A 160 2.47 -18.89 -3.48
CA CYS A 160 1.29 -19.69 -3.80
C CYS A 160 1.49 -21.17 -3.46
N HIS A 161 2.69 -21.70 -3.69
CA HIS A 161 3.05 -23.08 -3.34
C HIS A 161 2.97 -23.30 -1.84
N ILE A 162 3.54 -22.40 -1.03
CA ILE A 162 3.46 -22.48 0.44
C ILE A 162 2.00 -22.48 0.92
N LEU A 163 1.17 -21.60 0.36
CA LEU A 163 -0.26 -21.54 0.68
C LEU A 163 -0.99 -22.83 0.30
N ALA A 164 -0.68 -23.40 -0.86
CA ALA A 164 -1.32 -24.64 -1.34
C ALA A 164 -0.92 -25.88 -0.51
N MET A 165 0.34 -25.94 -0.06
CA MET A 165 0.83 -27.06 0.77
C MET A 165 0.16 -27.09 2.15
N GLU A 166 -0.23 -25.95 2.70
CA GLU A 166 -0.90 -25.90 4.01
C GLU A 166 -2.42 -26.12 3.92
N ASN A 167 -3.07 -25.63 2.87
CA ASN A 167 -4.50 -25.89 2.64
C ASN A 167 -4.80 -27.39 2.42
N SER A 168 -3.78 -28.19 2.13
CA SER A 168 -3.86 -29.64 2.09
C SER A 168 -3.87 -30.16 3.53
N SER A 169 -4.98 -30.75 3.97
CA SER A 169 -5.09 -31.27 5.33
C SER A 169 -3.95 -32.25 5.63
N PRO A 170 -3.29 -32.18 6.80
CA PRO A 170 -2.17 -33.06 7.16
C PRO A 170 -2.53 -34.55 7.18
N SER A 171 -3.84 -34.89 7.12
CA SER A 171 -4.38 -36.24 7.05
C SER A 171 -4.50 -36.82 5.64
N VAL A 172 -4.27 -36.03 4.58
CA VAL A 172 -4.30 -36.51 3.18
C VAL A 172 -2.93 -36.28 2.55
N PRO A 173 -2.12 -37.35 2.38
CA PRO A 173 -0.88 -37.25 1.63
C PRO A 173 -1.16 -36.70 0.24
N MET A 174 -0.49 -35.60 -0.10
CA MET A 174 -0.60 -35.02 -1.42
C MET A 174 0.17 -35.94 -2.38
N ASN A 175 -0.53 -36.89 -3.01
CA ASN A 175 0.08 -37.90 -3.87
C ASN A 175 0.67 -37.32 -5.18
N ASN A 176 0.30 -36.07 -5.52
CA ASN A 176 0.67 -35.43 -6.78
C ASN A 176 1.11 -33.97 -6.54
N ALA A 177 2.00 -33.47 -7.40
CA ALA A 177 2.38 -32.07 -7.39
C ALA A 177 1.17 -31.13 -7.62
N PRO A 178 1.10 -29.96 -6.97
CA PRO A 178 0.03 -28.99 -7.18
C PRO A 178 0.01 -28.49 -8.62
N THR A 179 -1.17 -28.45 -9.22
CA THR A 179 -1.37 -27.80 -10.53
C THR A 179 -1.31 -26.27 -10.38
N PHE A 180 -1.01 -25.57 -11.47
CA PHE A 180 -1.05 -24.11 -11.50
C PHE A 180 -2.39 -23.54 -11.00
N LYS A 181 -3.52 -24.17 -11.36
CA LYS A 181 -4.84 -23.75 -10.89
C LYS A 181 -4.98 -23.85 -9.38
N HIS A 182 -4.45 -24.90 -8.76
CA HIS A 182 -4.44 -25.05 -7.30
C HIS A 182 -3.58 -23.98 -6.62
N LEU A 183 -2.42 -23.65 -7.22
CA LEU A 183 -1.56 -22.58 -6.71
C LEU A 183 -2.29 -21.23 -6.68
N LEU A 184 -2.92 -20.83 -7.79
CA LEU A 184 -3.67 -19.56 -7.83
C LEU A 184 -4.87 -19.57 -6.88
N ALA A 185 -5.60 -20.69 -6.79
CA ALA A 185 -6.73 -20.81 -5.88
C ALA A 185 -6.31 -20.61 -4.41
N ALA A 186 -5.12 -21.07 -4.03
CA ALA A 186 -4.58 -20.88 -2.69
C ALA A 186 -4.30 -19.40 -2.34
N ALA A 187 -4.05 -18.55 -3.35
CA ALA A 187 -3.85 -17.12 -3.18
C ALA A 187 -5.14 -16.28 -3.30
N SER A 188 -6.30 -16.90 -3.56
CA SER A 188 -7.57 -16.22 -3.86
C SER A 188 -7.98 -15.15 -2.85
N SER A 189 -7.70 -15.35 -1.56
CA SER A 189 -8.02 -14.38 -0.49
C SER A 189 -7.23 -13.07 -0.58
N PHE A 190 -6.19 -13.00 -1.41
CA PHE A 190 -5.35 -11.82 -1.63
C PHE A 190 -5.59 -11.11 -2.96
N VAL A 191 -6.52 -11.63 -3.79
CA VAL A 191 -6.90 -11.00 -5.05
C VAL A 191 -7.34 -9.56 -4.79
N ASN A 192 -6.85 -8.63 -5.61
CA ASN A 192 -7.23 -7.22 -5.64
C ASN A 192 -6.95 -6.45 -4.34
N LYS A 193 -6.06 -6.98 -3.50
CA LYS A 193 -5.56 -6.33 -2.28
C LYS A 193 -4.12 -5.88 -2.52
N ILE A 194 -3.94 -4.57 -2.67
CA ILE A 194 -2.66 -3.97 -3.05
C ILE A 194 -1.98 -3.41 -1.81
N ASN A 195 -0.66 -3.63 -1.69
CA ASN A 195 0.10 -3.14 -0.56
C ASN A 195 0.05 -1.60 -0.52
N PHE A 196 -0.28 -1.04 0.63
CA PHE A 196 -0.22 0.39 0.86
C PHE A 196 0.58 0.64 2.13
N PRO A 197 1.87 1.00 2.00
CA PRO A 197 2.76 1.11 3.16
C PRO A 197 2.58 2.42 3.94
N TYR A 198 1.87 3.39 3.37
CA TYR A 198 1.65 4.70 3.97
C TYR A 198 0.30 4.71 4.70
N PHE A 199 0.24 5.27 5.90
CA PHE A 199 -0.97 5.46 6.70
C PHE A 199 -1.56 4.23 7.41
N SER A 200 -2.56 4.47 8.26
CA SER A 200 -3.27 3.50 9.11
C SER A 200 -3.90 2.32 8.35
N PHE A 201 -4.00 2.34 7.02
CA PHE A 201 -4.59 1.27 6.21
C PHE A 201 -3.54 0.21 5.85
N LYS A 202 -3.89 -1.08 5.97
CA LYS A 202 -2.96 -2.17 5.67
C LYS A 202 -2.76 -2.42 4.17
N TYR A 203 -3.79 -2.12 3.37
CA TYR A 203 -3.84 -2.37 1.93
C TYR A 203 -5.02 -1.63 1.30
N VAL A 204 -4.95 -1.42 -0.01
CA VAL A 204 -6.06 -0.95 -0.84
C VAL A 204 -6.85 -2.16 -1.32
N ASN A 205 -8.18 -2.15 -1.15
CA ASN A 205 -9.08 -3.19 -1.66
C ASN A 205 -9.83 -2.65 -2.90
N LEU A 206 -9.49 -3.16 -4.09
CA LEU A 206 -10.10 -2.65 -5.33
C LEU A 206 -11.56 -3.09 -5.53
N GLU A 207 -11.96 -4.22 -4.95
CA GLU A 207 -13.32 -4.78 -5.12
C GLU A 207 -14.34 -4.15 -4.16
N GLY A 208 -13.87 -3.56 -3.06
CA GLY A 208 -14.77 -3.05 -2.02
C GLY A 208 -14.18 -1.99 -1.11
N ALA A 209 -14.70 -1.95 0.11
CA ALA A 209 -14.19 -1.06 1.14
C ALA A 209 -12.78 -1.49 1.58
N ASP A 210 -11.93 -0.50 1.83
CA ASP A 210 -10.62 -0.73 2.41
C ASP A 210 -10.77 -1.24 3.85
N PRO A 211 -9.79 -2.01 4.36
CA PRO A 211 -9.80 -2.42 5.76
C PRO A 211 -9.91 -1.19 6.66
N PRO A 212 -10.55 -1.30 7.83
CA PRO A 212 -10.54 -0.19 8.79
C PRO A 212 -9.09 0.16 9.13
N PRO A 213 -8.79 1.45 9.34
CA PRO A 213 -7.47 1.87 9.75
C PRO A 213 -7.11 1.14 11.06
N ASN A 214 -5.85 0.70 11.16
CA ASN A 214 -5.29 0.23 12.42
C ASN A 214 -5.58 1.28 13.49
N LYS A 215 -5.88 0.81 14.71
CA LYS A 215 -5.99 1.67 15.87
C LYS A 215 -4.69 2.46 16.00
N THR A 216 -4.75 3.71 15.57
CA THR A 216 -3.60 4.62 15.58
C THR A 216 -3.58 5.20 16.97
N ASN A 217 -2.47 5.00 17.67
CA ASN A 217 -2.30 5.60 18.99
C ASN A 217 -1.73 6.98 18.77
N TYR A 218 -2.39 7.99 19.32
CA TYR A 218 -1.97 9.36 19.18
C TYR A 218 -1.26 9.79 20.46
N LEU A 219 -0.09 10.39 20.33
CA LEU A 219 0.58 11.07 21.43
C LEU A 219 0.33 12.56 21.34
N TYR A 220 0.10 13.18 22.49
CA TYR A 220 0.12 14.62 22.67
C TYR A 220 1.47 15.00 23.27
N ILE A 221 2.15 15.96 22.63
CA ILE A 221 3.47 16.42 23.04
C ILE A 221 3.41 17.93 23.19
N CYS A 222 3.79 18.44 24.35
CA CYS A 222 3.93 19.88 24.57
C CYS A 222 5.13 20.18 25.46
N PRO A 223 5.73 21.38 25.35
CA PRO A 223 6.69 21.86 26.34
C PRO A 223 6.08 21.87 27.74
N LYS A 224 6.87 21.52 28.74
CA LYS A 224 6.47 21.57 30.15
C LYS A 224 6.28 23.02 30.61
N ASN A 225 7.06 23.93 30.04
CA ASN A 225 6.90 25.37 30.22
C ASN A 225 5.88 25.93 29.21
N PRO A 226 4.72 26.45 29.65
CA PRO A 226 3.64 26.91 28.76
C PRO A 226 3.96 28.16 27.93
N ASN A 227 5.07 28.84 28.25
CA ASN A 227 5.57 30.00 27.51
C ASN A 227 6.51 29.61 26.35
N GLU A 228 6.95 28.36 26.30
CA GLU A 228 7.81 27.84 25.23
C GLU A 228 6.96 27.30 24.07
N ASN A 229 7.53 27.33 22.87
CA ASN A 229 6.94 26.73 21.68
C ASN A 229 7.81 25.58 21.23
N LEU A 230 7.20 24.54 20.67
CA LEU A 230 7.92 23.41 20.11
C LEU A 230 8.18 23.67 18.62
N THR A 231 9.41 23.98 18.26
CA THR A 231 9.78 24.17 16.86
C THR A 231 9.91 22.83 16.12
N LEU A 232 9.91 22.90 14.78
CA LEU A 232 10.09 21.72 13.94
C LEU A 232 11.47 21.08 14.16
N ASP A 233 12.51 21.89 14.32
CA ASP A 233 13.89 21.43 14.48
C ASP A 233 14.10 20.79 15.85
N GLU A 234 13.56 21.38 16.92
CA GLU A 234 13.57 20.79 18.27
C GLU A 234 12.81 19.47 18.28
N PHE A 235 11.62 19.42 17.67
CA PHE A 235 10.86 18.18 17.54
C PHE A 235 11.69 17.10 16.84
N ASN A 236 12.25 17.42 15.68
CA ASN A 236 13.08 16.46 14.93
C ASN A 236 14.32 16.03 15.74
N MET A 237 14.91 16.92 16.53
CA MET A 237 16.02 16.61 17.42
C MET A 237 15.61 15.60 18.51
N TYR A 238 14.54 15.89 19.26
CA TYR A 238 14.04 15.02 20.33
C TYR A 238 13.62 13.64 19.81
N PHE A 239 13.05 13.58 18.61
CA PHE A 239 12.51 12.36 18.03
C PHE A 239 13.41 11.69 16.98
N SER A 240 14.61 12.21 16.73
CA SER A 240 15.59 11.70 15.76
C SER A 240 15.97 10.22 15.98
N ARG A 241 15.91 9.76 17.24
CA ARG A 241 16.21 8.37 17.65
C ARG A 241 15.09 7.37 17.33
N TYR A 242 13.94 7.85 16.85
CA TYR A 242 12.82 7.03 16.43
C TYR A 242 12.67 7.09 14.91
N GLU A 243 12.00 6.09 14.34
CA GLU A 243 11.63 6.10 12.92
C GLU A 243 10.81 7.35 12.60
N THR A 244 10.81 7.78 11.33
CA THR A 244 10.09 8.98 10.87
C THR A 244 8.66 8.99 11.38
N LEU A 245 8.36 9.92 12.28
CA LEU A 245 7.05 10.06 12.90
C LEU A 245 6.20 11.01 12.07
N GLU A 246 4.94 10.64 11.81
CA GLU A 246 3.96 11.57 11.27
C GLU A 246 3.35 12.40 12.40
N PHE A 247 3.45 13.71 12.32
CA PHE A 247 2.92 14.62 13.34
C PHE A 247 2.26 15.85 12.74
N LYS A 248 1.37 16.44 13.54
CA LYS A 248 0.70 17.69 13.24
C LYS A 248 0.82 18.64 14.41
N PHE A 249 1.40 19.82 14.18
CA PHE A 249 1.41 20.88 15.18
C PHE A 249 -0.01 21.43 15.40
N LYS A 250 -0.31 21.74 16.66
CA LYS A 250 -1.53 22.41 17.13
C LYS A 250 -1.19 23.81 17.65
N LYS A 251 -2.19 24.71 17.63
CA LYS A 251 -2.22 26.08 18.21
C LYS A 251 -0.83 26.76 18.26
N LEU A 252 -0.48 27.55 17.24
CA LEU A 252 0.78 28.34 17.20
C LEU A 252 2.06 27.54 17.58
N ARG A 253 2.11 26.23 17.30
CA ARG A 253 3.21 25.31 17.65
C ARG A 253 3.44 25.08 19.16
N LYS A 254 2.42 25.31 20.00
CA LYS A 254 2.49 25.01 21.45
C LYS A 254 2.38 23.53 21.77
N ALA A 255 1.97 22.70 20.80
CA ALA A 255 1.91 21.26 20.96
C ALA A 255 1.99 20.55 19.60
N ALA A 256 2.42 19.30 19.61
CA ALA A 256 2.35 18.38 18.49
C ALA A 256 1.45 17.19 18.84
N VAL A 257 0.68 16.72 17.85
CA VAL A 257 0.02 15.41 17.93
C VAL A 257 0.76 14.48 16.98
N VAL A 258 1.22 13.35 17.50
CA VAL A 258 1.98 12.36 16.74
C VAL A 258 1.14 11.11 16.57
N ALA A 259 1.01 10.65 15.32
CA ALA A 259 0.32 9.40 15.00
C ALA A 259 1.33 8.24 15.03
N ILE A 260 1.08 7.24 15.88
CA ILE A 260 1.96 6.07 16.02
C ILE A 260 1.15 4.79 15.82
N ILE A 261 1.53 4.04 14.79
CA ILE A 261 0.90 2.76 14.43
C ILE A 261 1.52 1.60 15.23
N ASN A 262 2.84 1.63 15.45
CA ASN A 262 3.54 0.57 16.18
C ASN A 262 3.36 0.72 17.69
N LEU A 263 2.54 -0.16 18.29
CA LEU A 263 2.26 -0.13 19.73
C LEU A 263 3.52 -0.22 20.60
N LYS A 264 4.53 -1.00 20.20
CA LYS A 264 5.79 -1.09 20.95
C LYS A 264 6.56 0.23 20.92
N LEU A 265 6.56 0.91 19.79
CA LEU A 265 7.18 2.23 19.65
C LEU A 265 6.41 3.27 20.47
N TYR A 266 5.08 3.23 20.43
CA TYR A 266 4.20 4.07 21.23
C TYR A 266 4.48 3.92 22.73
N GLU A 267 4.48 2.69 23.25
CA GLU A 267 4.80 2.39 24.65
C GLU A 267 6.23 2.78 25.01
N LYS A 268 7.18 2.57 24.09
CA LYS A 268 8.59 2.97 24.27
C LYS A 268 8.72 4.49 24.42
N ILE A 269 8.09 5.27 23.55
CA ILE A 269 8.15 6.74 23.61
C ILE A 269 7.51 7.24 24.91
N LEU A 270 6.33 6.72 25.30
CA LEU A 270 5.73 7.09 26.59
C LEU A 270 6.65 6.79 27.78
N LYS A 271 7.38 5.67 27.73
CA LYS A 271 8.33 5.30 28.77
C LYS A 271 9.57 6.19 28.77
N ASP A 272 10.13 6.47 27.60
CA ASP A 272 11.36 7.27 27.44
C ASP A 272 11.16 8.73 27.89
N PHE A 273 9.94 9.27 27.76
CA PHE A 273 9.61 10.66 28.11
C PHE A 273 8.78 10.81 29.40
N LYS A 274 8.60 9.73 30.18
CA LYS A 274 7.74 9.75 31.37
C LYS A 274 8.15 10.81 32.40
N ASP A 275 9.46 10.99 32.58
CA ASP A 275 10.07 11.88 33.57
C ASP A 275 10.93 12.96 32.90
N ASP A 276 10.62 13.31 31.65
CA ASP A 276 11.40 14.28 30.88
C ASP A 276 11.33 15.70 31.50
N PRO A 277 12.45 16.43 31.55
CA PRO A 277 12.49 17.76 32.13
C PRO A 277 11.82 18.81 31.24
N ASP A 278 11.86 18.65 29.91
CA ASP A 278 11.53 19.69 28.94
C ASP A 278 10.15 19.47 28.31
N LEU A 279 9.80 18.21 28.06
CA LEU A 279 8.58 17.83 27.36
C LEU A 279 7.61 17.05 28.24
N VAL A 280 6.32 17.25 27.97
CA VAL A 280 5.23 16.38 28.43
C VAL A 280 4.76 15.56 27.23
N VAL A 281 4.87 14.24 27.35
CA VAL A 281 4.41 13.29 26.34
C VAL A 281 3.36 12.39 26.97
N GLU A 282 2.12 12.48 26.49
CA GLU A 282 0.99 11.73 27.05
C GLU A 282 0.05 11.19 25.98
N GLU A 283 -0.83 10.27 26.37
CA GLU A 283 -1.83 9.72 25.48
C GLU A 283 -2.80 10.83 25.03
N TYR A 284 -3.08 10.89 23.73
CA TYR A 284 -4.00 11.89 23.22
C TYR A 284 -5.43 11.61 23.68
N ASN A 285 -5.99 12.53 24.47
CA ASN A 285 -7.40 12.53 24.85
C ASN A 285 -8.13 13.69 24.14
N PHE A 286 -9.18 13.37 23.38
CA PHE A 286 -9.94 14.39 22.65
C PHE A 286 -10.56 15.45 23.57
N LEU A 287 -11.09 15.08 24.73
CA LEU A 287 -11.74 16.04 25.63
C LEU A 287 -10.73 17.00 26.26
N ARG A 288 -9.55 16.50 26.63
CA ARG A 288 -8.52 17.28 27.30
C ARG A 288 -7.65 18.10 26.33
N HIS A 289 -7.38 17.56 25.15
CA HIS A 289 -6.40 18.12 24.21
C HIS A 289 -7.04 18.73 22.95
N SER A 290 -8.38 18.74 22.84
CA SER A 290 -9.07 19.47 21.80
C SER A 290 -9.23 20.94 22.20
N PRO A 291 -8.74 21.90 21.40
CA PRO A 291 -8.89 23.32 21.69
C PRO A 291 -10.37 23.74 21.69
N PHE A 292 -11.19 23.07 20.88
CA PHE A 292 -12.61 23.39 20.72
C PHE A 292 -13.42 23.00 21.95
N VAL A 293 -13.12 21.84 22.54
CA VAL A 293 -13.87 21.31 23.69
C VAL A 293 -13.70 22.21 24.91
N GLY A 294 -12.46 22.65 25.19
CA GLY A 294 -12.17 23.56 26.30
C GLY A 294 -12.89 24.91 26.15
N GLU A 295 -12.89 25.48 24.95
CA GLU A 295 -13.58 26.76 24.67
C GLU A 295 -15.11 26.62 24.80
N THR A 296 -15.69 25.53 24.30
CA THR A 296 -17.13 25.26 24.49
C THR A 296 -17.51 25.03 25.95
N LEU A 297 -16.71 24.30 26.72
CA LEU A 297 -16.95 24.10 28.16
C LEU A 297 -16.92 25.42 28.91
N TRP A 298 -15.92 26.27 28.65
CA TRP A 298 -15.83 27.61 29.23
C TRP A 298 -17.03 28.50 28.86
N LEU A 299 -17.44 28.51 27.60
CA LEU A 299 -18.61 29.27 27.17
C LEU A 299 -19.89 28.79 27.85
N THR A 300 -20.05 27.48 28.01
CA THR A 300 -21.22 26.91 28.69
C THR A 300 -21.26 27.21 30.18
N THR A 301 -20.12 27.18 30.88
CA THR A 301 -20.05 27.54 32.31
C THR A 301 -20.25 29.03 32.56
N VAL A 302 -19.72 29.89 31.69
CA VAL A 302 -19.97 31.33 31.75
C VAL A 302 -21.46 31.63 31.48
N ALA A 303 -22.03 31.03 30.44
CA ALA A 303 -23.44 31.22 30.11
C ALA A 303 -24.38 30.74 31.23
N SER A 304 -24.11 29.57 31.82
CA SER A 304 -24.90 29.06 32.94
C SER A 304 -24.76 29.92 34.20
N GLY A 305 -23.55 30.38 34.52
CA GLY A 305 -23.30 31.33 35.60
C GLY A 305 -24.06 32.65 35.43
N CYS A 306 -24.06 33.21 34.22
CA CYS A 306 -24.83 34.41 33.89
C CYS A 306 -26.34 34.20 34.05
N LEU A 307 -26.87 33.06 33.62
CA LEU A 307 -28.30 32.73 33.76
C LEU A 307 -28.71 32.58 35.23
N VAL A 308 -27.88 31.93 36.06
CA VAL A 308 -28.13 31.81 37.50
C VAL A 308 -28.08 33.17 38.18
N ALA A 309 -27.09 34.01 37.86
CA ALA A 309 -27.00 35.37 38.40
C ALA A 309 -28.21 36.24 38.01
N ALA A 310 -28.66 36.14 36.76
CA ALA A 310 -29.85 36.85 36.28
C ALA A 310 -31.14 36.36 36.98
N TRP A 311 -31.25 35.06 37.24
CA TRP A 311 -32.38 34.49 37.99
C TRP A 311 -32.40 34.97 39.44
N ILE A 312 -31.25 34.95 40.13
CA ILE A 312 -31.11 35.46 41.50
C ILE A 312 -31.46 36.96 41.57
N TRP A 313 -31.00 37.76 40.61
CA TRP A 313 -31.32 39.19 40.54
C TRP A 313 -32.82 39.42 40.37
N LYS A 314 -33.49 38.67 39.49
CA LYS A 314 -34.93 38.81 39.23
C LYS A 314 -35.82 38.35 40.39
N SER A 315 -35.28 37.51 41.29
CA SER A 315 -35.97 36.99 42.48
C SER A 315 -35.82 37.86 43.75
N ARG A 316 -35.08 38.96 43.69
CA ARG A 316 -35.03 40.02 44.71
C ARG A 316 -36.00 41.14 44.34
#